data_AF-A0A7J3U6L9-F1
#
_entry.id   AF-A0A7J3U6L9-F1
#
_cell.length_a   1.000
_cell.length_b   1.000
_cell.length_c   1.000
_cell.angle_alpha   90.00
_cell.angle_beta   90.00
_cell.angle_gamma   90.00
#
_symmetry.space_group_name_H-M   'P 1'
#
loop_
_entity.id
_entity.type
_entity.pdbx_description
1 polymer ?
#
loop_
_entity_poly.entity_id
_entity_poly.type
_entity_poly.pdbx_seq_one_letter_code
_entity_poly.pdbx_strand_id
1 'polypeptide(L)'
;AIVDMPDDVKRTARKIDYMLDDFLSELKKYTKQAAHLSSRKLSKKVLIDIQRRMQGNLKSRGGTMYTAISVVSAAIKLAHLKDMLTSQGVEAAGRYIKKIETDRSKSAARIRNSEMYPRVRREILGSTGRKPKLEMTKKILREHLDSTTDGRVMIFAEYRDTIDFLISEIGTMEGVKAKRFIGQAKGTGSGMSQEEQKKTLDEFGEGKFNVLISTSIGEEGIDIPSTTLVLFYEPVPSAIRYIQRRGRTARDGMPGNVMILIMRGSRDEAYYWSSINKEKKMYSQIYKLKKELEAGMPRATERKIMIVDTDRKGQTKLDSFAG
;
A
#
# COMPACT_ATOMS: atom_id res chain seq x y z
N ALA A 1 8.99 7.86 -5.82
CA ALA A 1 8.60 9.05 -6.59
C ALA A 1 7.32 9.65 -6.00
N ILE A 2 7.31 10.95 -5.76
CA ILE A 2 6.09 11.67 -5.36
C ILE A 2 5.33 12.05 -6.63
N VAL A 3 4.02 11.83 -6.63
CA VAL A 3 3.10 12.12 -7.73
C VAL A 3 2.09 13.15 -7.23
N ASP A 4 1.90 14.23 -7.97
CA ASP A 4 0.95 15.27 -7.58
C ASP A 4 -0.49 14.86 -7.89
N MET A 5 -1.37 15.09 -6.91
CA MET A 5 -2.79 14.79 -7.05
C MET A 5 -3.46 15.81 -7.98
N PRO A 6 -4.26 15.35 -8.97
CA PRO A 6 -5.03 16.24 -9.83
C PRO A 6 -6.03 17.08 -9.02
N ASP A 7 -6.28 18.31 -9.46
CA ASP A 7 -7.13 19.25 -8.68
C ASP A 7 -8.60 18.85 -8.68
N ASP A 8 -9.09 18.21 -9.73
CA ASP A 8 -10.41 17.60 -9.76
C ASP A 8 -10.53 16.49 -8.70
N VAL A 9 -9.53 15.62 -8.59
CA VAL A 9 -9.46 14.58 -7.54
C VAL A 9 -9.45 15.21 -6.15
N LYS A 10 -8.66 16.27 -5.92
CA LYS A 10 -8.65 17.01 -4.64
C LYS A 10 -10.02 17.60 -4.31
N ARG A 11 -10.69 18.22 -5.28
CA ARG A 11 -12.03 18.82 -5.08
C ARG A 11 -13.06 17.76 -4.74
N THR A 12 -13.07 16.64 -5.45
CA THR A 12 -13.98 15.52 -5.19
C THR A 12 -13.71 14.87 -3.82
N ALA A 13 -12.44 14.70 -3.45
CA ALA A 13 -12.05 14.18 -2.13
C ALA A 13 -12.56 15.05 -0.98
N ARG A 14 -12.53 16.40 -1.13
CA ARG A 14 -13.10 17.32 -0.13
C ARG A 14 -14.62 17.17 0.03
N LYS A 15 -15.35 16.84 -1.03
CA LYS A 15 -16.79 16.57 -0.95
C LYS A 15 -17.08 15.25 -0.22
N ILE A 16 -16.23 14.25 -0.42
CA ILE A 16 -16.30 13.01 0.38
C ILE A 16 -15.98 13.30 1.85
N ASP A 17 -15.03 14.19 2.15
CA ASP A 17 -14.74 14.62 3.51
C ASP A 17 -15.92 15.32 4.19
N TYR A 18 -16.63 16.18 3.46
CA TYR A 18 -17.87 16.79 3.94
C TYR A 18 -18.91 15.73 4.34
N MET A 19 -19.16 14.76 3.45
CA MET A 19 -20.09 13.65 3.74
C MET A 19 -19.62 12.82 4.94
N LEU A 20 -18.32 12.55 5.05
CA LEU A 20 -17.75 11.84 6.18
C LEU A 20 -18.00 12.58 7.49
N ASP A 21 -17.79 13.89 7.51
CA ASP A 21 -17.99 14.72 8.70
C ASP A 21 -19.47 14.77 9.13
N ASP A 22 -20.41 14.71 8.19
CA ASP A 22 -21.85 14.56 8.51
C ASP A 22 -22.13 13.23 9.24
N PHE A 23 -21.64 12.11 8.70
CA PHE A 23 -21.82 10.80 9.34
C PHE A 23 -21.09 10.70 10.68
N LEU A 24 -19.89 11.29 10.80
CA LEU A 24 -19.16 11.34 12.07
C LEU A 24 -19.91 12.19 13.10
N SER A 25 -20.54 13.28 12.68
CA SER A 25 -21.36 14.13 13.56
C SER A 25 -22.61 13.40 14.04
N GLU A 26 -23.27 12.61 13.18
CA GLU A 26 -24.34 11.71 13.61
C GLU A 26 -23.81 10.63 14.57
N LEU A 27 -22.63 10.04 14.29
CA LEU A 27 -22.03 8.98 15.10
C LEU A 27 -21.73 9.42 16.54
N LYS A 28 -21.39 10.70 16.76
CA LYS A 28 -21.17 11.28 18.09
C LYS A 28 -22.37 11.13 19.03
N LYS A 29 -23.59 11.06 18.49
CA LYS A 29 -24.82 10.82 19.26
C LYS A 29 -24.87 9.42 19.89
N TYR A 30 -24.13 8.47 19.33
CA TYR A 30 -24.14 7.06 19.74
C TYR A 30 -22.90 6.62 20.50
N THR A 31 -21.78 7.34 20.40
CA THR A 31 -20.53 6.96 21.09
C THR A 31 -19.61 8.15 21.38
N LYS A 32 -19.14 8.24 22.64
CA LYS A 32 -18.14 9.23 23.06
C LYS A 32 -16.79 9.05 22.34
N GLN A 33 -16.48 7.85 21.84
CA GLN A 33 -15.26 7.59 21.08
C GLN A 33 -15.21 8.37 19.76
N ALA A 34 -16.37 8.81 19.25
CA ALA A 34 -16.45 9.63 18.03
C ALA A 34 -16.26 11.13 18.30
N ALA A 35 -16.18 11.58 19.56
CA ALA A 35 -16.18 13.00 19.93
C ALA A 35 -15.07 13.81 19.21
N HIS A 36 -13.88 13.23 19.09
CA HIS A 36 -12.72 13.88 18.48
C HIS A 36 -12.49 13.50 17.00
N LEU A 37 -13.38 12.68 16.42
CA LEU A 37 -13.22 12.25 15.04
C LEU A 37 -13.61 13.36 14.06
N SER A 38 -12.78 13.50 13.04
CA SER A 38 -13.00 14.32 11.85
C SER A 38 -12.36 13.62 10.66
N SER A 39 -12.87 13.90 9.47
CA SER A 39 -12.35 13.42 8.19
C SER A 39 -10.82 13.58 8.05
N ARG A 40 -10.26 14.66 8.60
CA ARG A 40 -8.82 14.98 8.59
C ARG A 40 -7.95 14.11 9.49
N LYS A 41 -8.50 13.56 10.59
CA LYS A 41 -7.76 12.77 11.59
C LYS A 41 -8.19 11.30 11.61
N LEU A 42 -8.98 10.87 10.63
CA LEU A 42 -9.63 9.57 10.64
C LEU A 42 -8.73 8.47 10.07
N SER A 43 -8.54 7.41 10.85
CA SER A 43 -8.05 6.13 10.33
C SER A 43 -9.23 5.17 10.15
N LYS A 44 -9.28 4.46 9.02
CA LYS A 44 -10.27 3.38 8.79
C LYS A 44 -10.28 2.35 9.92
N LYS A 45 -9.13 2.08 10.56
CA LYS A 45 -9.01 1.17 11.71
C LYS A 45 -9.89 1.61 12.88
N VAL A 46 -9.93 2.91 13.18
CA VAL A 46 -10.71 3.46 14.28
C VAL A 46 -12.21 3.23 14.04
N LEU A 47 -12.69 3.44 12.82
CA LEU A 47 -14.09 3.16 12.47
C LEU A 47 -14.45 1.67 12.59
N ILE A 48 -13.54 0.79 12.15
CA ILE A 48 -13.73 -0.67 12.26
C ILE A 48 -13.79 -1.09 13.74
N ASP A 49 -12.92 -0.54 14.59
CA ASP A 49 -12.91 -0.82 16.02
C ASP A 49 -14.21 -0.34 16.70
N ILE A 50 -14.72 0.84 16.32
CA ILE A 50 -16.02 1.35 16.78
C ILE A 50 -17.15 0.41 16.34
N GLN A 51 -17.18 0.02 15.06
CA GLN A 51 -18.19 -0.87 14.51
C GLN A 51 -18.20 -2.23 15.23
N ARG A 52 -17.04 -2.84 15.44
CA ARG A 52 -16.90 -4.13 16.13
C ARG A 52 -17.46 -4.05 17.56
N ARG A 53 -17.17 -2.96 18.28
CA ARG A 53 -17.72 -2.74 19.64
C ARG A 53 -19.24 -2.55 19.63
N MET A 54 -19.78 -1.81 18.65
CA MET A 54 -21.23 -1.66 18.50
C MET A 54 -21.91 -2.99 18.21
N GLN A 55 -21.28 -3.84 17.38
CA GLN A 55 -21.81 -5.17 17.08
C GLN A 55 -21.78 -6.11 18.29
N GLY A 56 -20.73 -6.06 19.12
CA GLY A 56 -20.67 -6.84 20.36
C GLY A 56 -21.80 -6.50 21.36
N ASN A 57 -22.28 -5.26 21.32
CA ASN A 57 -23.32 -4.74 22.22
C ASN A 57 -24.75 -4.81 21.62
N LEU A 58 -24.94 -5.47 20.46
CA LEU A 58 -26.24 -5.62 19.79
C LEU A 58 -27.29 -6.33 20.64
N LYS A 59 -26.87 -7.26 21.52
CA LYS A 59 -27.77 -8.06 22.35
C LYS A 59 -28.54 -7.25 23.40
N SER A 60 -28.18 -5.97 23.63
CA SER A 60 -28.65 -5.21 24.81
C SER A 60 -29.49 -3.96 24.48
N ARG A 61 -29.59 -3.50 23.22
CA ARG A 61 -30.09 -2.12 22.92
C ARG A 61 -30.95 -1.89 21.67
N GLY A 62 -31.58 -2.91 21.08
CA GLY A 62 -32.68 -2.73 20.11
C GLY A 62 -32.36 -1.85 18.86
N GLY A 63 -33.39 -1.18 18.32
CA GLY A 63 -33.37 -0.47 17.02
C GLY A 63 -32.35 0.68 16.88
N THR A 64 -32.07 1.41 17.96
CA THR A 64 -31.11 2.53 17.98
C THR A 64 -29.69 2.07 17.66
N MET A 65 -29.31 0.86 18.09
CA MET A 65 -27.98 0.30 17.82
C MET A 65 -27.81 -0.08 16.34
N TYR A 66 -28.86 -0.60 15.70
CA TYR A 66 -28.84 -0.86 14.25
C TYR A 66 -28.65 0.41 13.45
N THR A 67 -29.25 1.52 13.88
CA THR A 67 -29.02 2.83 13.29
C THR A 67 -27.56 3.26 13.44
N ALA A 68 -27.00 3.21 14.65
CA ALA A 68 -25.59 3.54 14.88
C ALA A 68 -24.63 2.71 14.03
N ILE A 69 -24.88 1.40 13.91
CA ILE A 69 -24.09 0.49 13.06
C ILE A 69 -24.18 0.93 11.59
N SER A 70 -25.36 1.31 11.11
CA SER A 70 -25.52 1.78 9.73
C SER A 70 -24.75 3.09 9.45
N VAL A 71 -24.65 3.99 10.44
CA VAL A 71 -23.89 5.24 10.36
C VAL A 71 -22.39 4.98 10.28
N VAL A 72 -21.83 4.20 11.22
CA VAL A 72 -20.39 3.88 11.18
C VAL A 72 -20.01 3.08 9.93
N SER A 73 -20.90 2.19 9.47
CA SER A 73 -20.70 1.45 8.23
C SER A 73 -20.70 2.37 7.01
N ALA A 74 -21.55 3.41 6.98
CA ALA A 74 -21.55 4.40 5.91
C ALA A 74 -20.24 5.21 5.91
N ALA A 75 -19.77 5.63 7.09
CA ALA A 75 -18.49 6.29 7.24
C ALA A 75 -17.31 5.42 6.76
N ILE A 76 -17.31 4.11 7.05
CA ILE A 76 -16.27 3.18 6.57
C ILE A 76 -16.26 3.12 5.03
N LYS A 77 -17.44 3.06 4.40
CA LYS A 77 -17.56 3.01 2.94
C LYS A 77 -17.08 4.31 2.30
N LEU A 78 -17.44 5.48 2.84
CA LEU A 78 -16.95 6.76 2.33
C LEU A 78 -15.45 6.94 2.52
N ALA A 79 -14.90 6.52 3.66
CA ALA A 79 -13.45 6.53 3.89
C ALA A 79 -12.74 5.63 2.86
N HIS A 80 -13.32 4.46 2.57
CA HIS A 80 -12.80 3.59 1.54
C HIS A 80 -12.91 4.19 0.13
N LEU A 81 -14.02 4.84 -0.21
CA LEU A 81 -14.18 5.55 -1.49
C LEU A 81 -13.12 6.65 -1.66
N LYS A 82 -12.86 7.43 -0.60
CA LYS A 82 -11.79 8.44 -0.59
C LYS A 82 -10.42 7.80 -0.80
N ASP A 83 -10.13 6.69 -0.11
CA ASP A 83 -8.88 5.94 -0.30
C ASP A 83 -8.73 5.48 -1.76
N MET A 84 -9.78 4.91 -2.37
CA MET A 84 -9.74 4.50 -3.78
C MET A 84 -9.44 5.69 -4.70
N LEU A 85 -10.16 6.80 -4.50
CA LEU A 85 -10.01 8.00 -5.31
C LEU A 85 -8.61 8.60 -5.21
N THR A 86 -8.05 8.67 -3.99
CA THR A 86 -6.79 9.38 -3.72
C THR A 86 -5.55 8.51 -3.84
N SER A 87 -5.67 7.18 -3.68
CA SER A 87 -4.55 6.23 -3.79
C SER A 87 -4.48 5.55 -5.16
N GLN A 88 -5.62 5.14 -5.73
CA GLN A 88 -5.65 4.31 -6.95
C GLN A 88 -6.04 5.09 -8.19
N GLY A 89 -6.98 6.03 -8.04
CA GLY A 89 -7.50 6.83 -9.13
C GLY A 89 -9.01 6.76 -9.26
N VAL A 90 -9.52 7.53 -10.22
CA VAL A 90 -10.96 7.72 -10.48
C VAL A 90 -11.65 6.44 -10.93
N GLU A 91 -10.94 5.54 -11.61
CA GLU A 91 -11.46 4.27 -12.11
C GLU A 91 -11.80 3.31 -10.96
N ALA A 92 -10.89 3.19 -9.99
CA ALA A 92 -11.10 2.38 -8.79
C ALA A 92 -12.26 2.94 -7.97
N ALA A 93 -12.30 4.27 -7.80
CA ALA A 93 -13.41 4.92 -7.13
C ALA A 93 -14.74 4.71 -7.90
N GLY A 94 -14.72 4.75 -9.23
CA GLY A 94 -15.89 4.52 -10.08
C GLY A 94 -16.42 3.09 -9.99
N ARG A 95 -15.54 2.08 -9.99
CA ARG A 95 -15.94 0.68 -9.71
C ARG A 95 -16.57 0.55 -8.33
N TYR A 96 -16.03 1.24 -7.32
CA TYR A 96 -16.58 1.20 -5.97
C TYR A 96 -17.92 1.94 -5.86
N ILE A 97 -18.11 3.06 -6.57
CA ILE A 97 -19.41 3.73 -6.70
C ILE A 97 -20.46 2.74 -7.25
N LYS A 98 -20.14 2.01 -8.33
CA LYS A 98 -21.06 0.99 -8.88
C LYS A 98 -21.43 -0.09 -7.84
N LYS A 99 -20.49 -0.48 -6.98
CA LYS A 99 -20.76 -1.40 -5.84
C LYS A 99 -21.69 -0.75 -4.80
N ILE A 100 -21.51 0.53 -4.48
CA ILE A 100 -22.41 1.26 -3.57
C ILE A 100 -23.82 1.37 -4.16
N GLU A 101 -23.96 1.57 -5.47
CA GLU A 101 -25.27 1.68 -6.14
C GLU A 101 -26.10 0.40 -6.00
N THR A 102 -25.47 -0.77 -6.14
CA THR A 102 -26.15 -2.07 -6.08
C THR A 102 -26.27 -2.64 -4.65
N ASP A 103 -25.58 -2.04 -3.68
CA ASP A 103 -25.57 -2.48 -2.29
C ASP A 103 -26.91 -2.16 -1.58
N ARG A 104 -27.61 -3.21 -1.14
CA ARG A 104 -28.93 -3.15 -0.49
C ARG A 104 -28.88 -2.83 1.00
N SER A 105 -27.70 -2.66 1.60
CA SER A 105 -27.56 -2.37 3.02
C SER A 105 -28.04 -0.96 3.38
N LYS A 106 -28.52 -0.78 4.62
CA LYS A 106 -28.93 0.52 5.17
C LYS A 106 -27.83 1.59 5.08
N SER A 107 -26.56 1.18 5.21
CA SER A 107 -25.42 2.09 5.13
C SER A 107 -25.16 2.60 3.71
N ALA A 108 -25.37 1.77 2.68
CA ALA A 108 -25.28 2.21 1.29
C ALA A 108 -26.47 3.12 0.93
N ALA A 109 -27.68 2.78 1.38
CA ALA A 109 -28.86 3.62 1.20
C ALA A 109 -28.67 5.02 1.81
N ARG A 110 -28.11 5.11 3.02
CA ARG A 110 -27.75 6.39 3.66
C ARG A 110 -26.79 7.24 2.82
N ILE A 111 -25.78 6.61 2.23
CA ILE A 111 -24.84 7.32 1.33
C ILE A 111 -25.60 7.84 0.10
N ARG A 112 -26.39 6.99 -0.57
CA ARG A 112 -27.14 7.37 -1.78
C ARG A 112 -28.12 8.51 -1.53
N ASN A 113 -28.73 8.55 -0.35
CA ASN A 113 -29.70 9.57 0.03
C ASN A 113 -29.08 10.86 0.59
N SER A 114 -27.76 10.92 0.76
CA SER A 114 -27.09 12.15 1.21
C SER A 114 -27.03 13.19 0.09
N GLU A 115 -27.20 14.47 0.46
CA GLU A 115 -27.31 15.59 -0.49
C GLU A 115 -26.11 15.70 -1.45
N MET A 116 -24.91 15.44 -0.95
CA MET A 116 -23.67 15.59 -1.72
C MET A 116 -23.37 14.39 -2.64
N TYR A 117 -23.97 13.22 -2.40
CA TYR A 117 -23.61 12.00 -3.11
C TYR A 117 -23.83 12.08 -4.63
N PRO A 118 -24.93 12.62 -5.17
CA PRO A 118 -25.13 12.73 -6.61
C PRO A 118 -24.02 13.52 -7.31
N ARG A 119 -23.48 14.56 -6.66
CA ARG A 119 -22.36 15.37 -7.18
C ARG A 119 -21.07 14.56 -7.20
N VAL A 120 -20.72 13.92 -6.08
CA VAL A 120 -19.53 13.05 -5.97
C VAL A 120 -19.59 11.92 -7.01
N ARG A 121 -20.73 11.26 -7.13
CA ARG A 121 -20.98 10.19 -8.10
C ARG A 121 -20.74 10.68 -9.54
N ARG A 122 -21.33 11.83 -9.91
CA ARG A 122 -21.19 12.41 -11.25
C ARG A 122 -19.75 12.75 -11.56
N GLU A 123 -19.03 13.35 -10.62
CA GLU A 123 -17.62 13.74 -10.79
C GLU A 123 -16.71 12.51 -10.94
N ILE A 124 -16.93 11.46 -10.17
CA ILE A 124 -16.13 10.23 -10.26
C ILE A 124 -16.43 9.48 -11.56
N LEU A 125 -17.72 9.27 -11.89
CA LEU A 125 -18.11 8.49 -13.08
C LEU A 125 -17.93 9.24 -14.40
N GLY A 126 -17.97 10.57 -14.36
CA GLY A 126 -17.76 11.44 -15.53
C GLY A 126 -16.30 11.85 -15.72
N SER A 127 -15.39 11.49 -14.80
CA SER A 127 -13.97 11.81 -14.97
C SER A 127 -13.33 10.84 -15.97
N THR A 128 -12.86 11.38 -17.08
CA THR A 128 -11.87 10.76 -17.99
C THR A 128 -10.44 11.20 -17.61
N GLY A 129 -10.26 11.61 -16.36
CA GLY A 129 -9.12 12.39 -15.89
C GLY A 129 -7.77 11.71 -16.05
N ARG A 130 -6.72 12.51 -15.85
CA ARG A 130 -5.33 12.06 -15.89
C ARG A 130 -5.12 10.93 -14.87
N LYS A 131 -4.33 9.93 -15.26
CA LYS A 131 -3.93 8.78 -14.43
C LYS A 131 -2.47 8.94 -13.97
N PRO A 132 -2.13 9.88 -13.08
CA PRO A 132 -0.75 10.32 -12.91
C PRO A 132 0.19 9.24 -12.34
N LYS A 133 -0.31 8.31 -11.51
CA LYS A 133 0.49 7.13 -11.09
C LYS A 133 0.73 6.15 -12.22
N LEU A 134 -0.23 5.97 -13.12
CA LEU A 134 -0.02 5.15 -14.32
C LEU A 134 1.01 5.80 -15.23
N GLU A 135 0.88 7.10 -15.51
CA GLU A 135 1.85 7.82 -16.36
C GLU A 135 3.26 7.75 -15.78
N MET A 136 3.40 7.92 -14.46
CA MET A 136 4.69 7.75 -13.77
C MET A 136 5.20 6.30 -13.86
N THR A 137 4.32 5.31 -13.71
CA THR A 137 4.67 3.88 -13.90
C THR A 137 5.17 3.62 -15.31
N LYS A 138 4.45 4.08 -16.34
CA LYS A 138 4.85 3.92 -17.76
C LYS A 138 6.19 4.60 -18.03
N LYS A 139 6.42 5.79 -17.47
CA LYS A 139 7.71 6.50 -17.56
C LYS A 139 8.85 5.69 -16.96
N ILE A 140 8.71 5.25 -15.70
CA ILE A 140 9.73 4.47 -14.99
C ILE A 140 10.02 3.15 -15.72
N LEU A 141 8.98 2.46 -16.19
CA LEU A 141 9.14 1.20 -16.92
C LEU A 141 9.93 1.40 -18.21
N ARG A 142 9.59 2.43 -19.00
CA ARG A 142 10.30 2.73 -20.24
C ARG A 142 11.77 3.05 -19.98
N GLU A 143 12.05 4.00 -19.09
CA GLU A 143 13.42 4.40 -18.73
C GLU A 143 14.26 3.21 -18.24
N HIS A 144 13.67 2.33 -17.43
CA HIS A 144 14.35 1.16 -16.89
C HIS A 144 14.60 0.08 -17.96
N LEU A 145 13.59 -0.26 -18.76
CA LEU A 145 13.70 -1.31 -19.79
C LEU A 145 14.59 -0.90 -20.97
N ASP A 146 14.64 0.40 -21.29
CA ASP A 146 15.51 0.92 -22.35
C ASP A 146 17.00 0.94 -21.93
N SER A 147 17.28 1.07 -20.63
CA SER A 147 18.65 1.21 -20.09
C SER A 147 19.22 -0.06 -19.46
N THR A 148 18.39 -1.10 -19.28
CA THR A 148 18.78 -2.33 -18.58
C THR A 148 18.66 -3.54 -19.50
N THR A 149 19.80 -4.14 -19.87
CA THR A 149 19.83 -5.44 -20.54
C THR A 149 19.13 -6.48 -19.66
N ASP A 150 18.19 -7.24 -20.22
CA ASP A 150 17.42 -8.27 -19.49
C ASP A 150 16.66 -7.70 -18.27
N GLY A 151 16.12 -6.49 -18.44
CA GLY A 151 15.37 -5.79 -17.39
C GLY A 151 14.13 -6.56 -16.92
N ARG A 152 14.20 -7.13 -15.72
CA ARG A 152 13.06 -7.75 -15.00
C ARG A 152 12.49 -6.81 -13.95
N VAL A 153 11.20 -6.50 -14.06
CA VAL A 153 10.50 -5.58 -13.15
C VAL A 153 9.42 -6.31 -12.37
N MET A 154 9.35 -6.05 -11.08
CA MET A 154 8.26 -6.49 -10.22
C MET A 154 7.45 -5.29 -9.72
N ILE A 155 6.14 -5.31 -9.95
CA ILE A 155 5.22 -4.25 -9.52
C ILE A 155 4.30 -4.77 -8.41
N PHE A 156 4.19 -4.01 -7.32
CA PHE A 156 3.25 -4.28 -6.24
C PHE A 156 2.08 -3.29 -6.24
N ALA A 157 0.86 -3.79 -6.12
CA ALA A 157 -0.36 -3.00 -5.90
C ALA A 157 -1.15 -3.57 -4.72
N GLU A 158 -1.97 -2.78 -4.02
CA GLU A 158 -2.68 -3.31 -2.85
C GLU A 158 -3.89 -4.19 -3.25
N TYR A 159 -4.46 -3.96 -4.44
CA TYR A 159 -5.72 -4.57 -4.87
C TYR A 159 -5.63 -5.29 -6.22
N ARG A 160 -6.38 -6.38 -6.37
CA ARG A 160 -6.42 -7.20 -7.60
C ARG A 160 -6.95 -6.41 -8.80
N ASP A 161 -8.02 -5.62 -8.61
CA ASP A 161 -8.56 -4.76 -9.68
C ASP A 161 -7.50 -3.78 -10.22
N THR A 162 -6.53 -3.36 -9.40
CA THR A 162 -5.41 -2.51 -9.84
C THR A 162 -4.41 -3.29 -10.68
N ILE A 163 -4.19 -4.57 -10.39
CA ILE A 163 -3.33 -5.45 -11.19
C ILE A 163 -3.89 -5.60 -12.60
N ASP A 164 -5.17 -5.98 -12.71
CA ASP A 164 -5.80 -6.19 -14.02
C ASP A 164 -5.79 -4.90 -14.85
N PHE A 165 -6.06 -3.77 -14.21
CA PHE A 165 -5.92 -2.45 -14.82
C PHE A 165 -4.49 -2.18 -15.31
N LEU A 166 -3.48 -2.39 -14.46
CA LEU A 166 -2.09 -2.17 -14.84
C LEU A 166 -1.69 -3.06 -16.01
N ILE A 167 -2.05 -4.35 -15.99
CA ILE A 167 -1.77 -5.27 -17.10
C ILE A 167 -2.37 -4.75 -18.41
N SER A 168 -3.64 -4.32 -18.39
CA SER A 168 -4.30 -3.78 -19.59
C SER A 168 -3.64 -2.50 -20.12
N GLU A 169 -3.08 -1.68 -19.23
CA GLU A 169 -2.54 -0.37 -19.57
C GLU A 169 -1.06 -0.39 -19.94
N ILE A 170 -0.25 -1.17 -19.23
CA ILE A 170 1.20 -1.26 -19.47
C ILE A 170 1.55 -2.39 -20.44
N GLY A 171 0.71 -3.42 -20.55
CA GLY A 171 0.90 -4.51 -21.50
C GLY A 171 0.74 -4.09 -22.96
N THR A 172 0.25 -2.87 -23.22
CA THR A 172 0.21 -2.26 -24.56
C THR A 172 1.49 -1.51 -24.90
N MET A 173 2.41 -1.35 -23.94
CA MET A 173 3.69 -0.70 -24.19
C MET A 173 4.61 -1.63 -24.97
N GLU A 174 5.32 -1.07 -25.94
CA GLU A 174 6.38 -1.78 -26.65
C GLU A 174 7.45 -2.28 -25.66
N GLY A 175 7.92 -3.51 -25.86
CA GLY A 175 8.91 -4.13 -24.97
C GLY A 175 8.38 -4.61 -23.61
N VAL A 176 7.09 -4.45 -23.31
CA VAL A 176 6.49 -4.89 -22.04
C VAL A 176 5.65 -6.15 -22.22
N LYS A 177 6.02 -7.21 -21.50
CA LYS A 177 5.23 -8.44 -21.32
C LYS A 177 4.91 -8.57 -19.84
N ALA A 178 3.67 -8.24 -19.48
CA ALA A 178 3.21 -8.24 -18.10
C ALA A 178 2.36 -9.47 -17.75
N LYS A 179 2.61 -10.09 -16.60
CA LYS A 179 1.75 -11.13 -16.03
C LYS A 179 1.39 -10.84 -14.58
N ARG A 180 0.20 -11.28 -14.18
CA ARG A 180 -0.26 -11.24 -12.78
C ARG A 180 0.36 -12.38 -11.97
N PHE A 181 0.61 -12.10 -10.70
CA PHE A 181 1.00 -13.06 -9.68
C PHE A 181 0.15 -12.87 -8.43
N ILE A 182 -0.83 -13.75 -8.24
CA ILE A 182 -1.78 -13.65 -7.14
C ILE A 182 -1.51 -14.80 -6.17
N GLY A 183 -1.47 -14.48 -4.87
CA GLY A 183 -1.36 -15.49 -3.81
C GLY A 183 -2.48 -16.53 -3.85
N GLN A 184 -2.36 -17.57 -3.03
CA GLN A 184 -3.35 -18.65 -2.99
C GLN A 184 -4.75 -18.13 -2.62
N ALA A 185 -5.78 -18.81 -3.12
CA ALA A 185 -7.15 -18.52 -2.77
C ALA A 185 -7.42 -18.88 -1.31
N LYS A 186 -7.57 -17.89 -0.42
CA LYS A 186 -8.22 -18.12 0.88
C LYS A 186 -9.74 -18.00 0.70
N GLY A 187 -10.43 -19.13 0.56
CA GLY A 187 -11.89 -19.20 0.41
C GLY A 187 -12.38 -19.11 -1.04
N THR A 188 -13.53 -18.46 -1.28
CA THR A 188 -14.25 -18.40 -2.57
C THR A 188 -13.60 -17.51 -3.66
N GLY A 189 -12.29 -17.26 -3.56
CA GLY A 189 -11.57 -16.34 -4.44
C GLY A 189 -10.79 -17.00 -5.57
N SER A 190 -10.51 -16.24 -6.63
CA SER A 190 -9.60 -16.61 -7.74
C SER A 190 -8.13 -16.37 -7.36
N GLY A 191 -7.51 -17.30 -6.64
CA GLY A 191 -6.06 -17.32 -6.40
C GLY A 191 -5.35 -18.26 -7.38
N MET A 192 -4.01 -18.21 -7.41
CA MET A 192 -3.23 -19.18 -8.19
C MET A 192 -2.90 -20.40 -7.33
N SER A 193 -2.87 -21.58 -7.95
CA SER A 193 -2.34 -22.79 -7.30
C SER A 193 -0.82 -22.67 -7.07
N GLN A 194 -0.26 -23.49 -6.18
CA GLN A 194 1.19 -23.51 -5.98
C GLN A 194 1.96 -23.87 -7.25
N GLU A 195 1.41 -24.77 -8.06
CA GLU A 195 2.01 -25.16 -9.34
C GLU A 195 1.99 -24.01 -10.35
N GLU A 196 0.87 -23.28 -10.45
CA GLU A 196 0.76 -22.10 -11.30
C GLU A 196 1.71 -20.98 -10.85
N GLN A 197 1.86 -20.79 -9.54
CA GLN A 197 2.79 -19.82 -8.98
C GLN A 197 4.23 -20.17 -9.32
N LYS A 198 4.63 -21.43 -9.09
CA LYS A 198 5.97 -21.91 -9.43
C LYS A 198 6.25 -21.72 -10.92
N LYS A 199 5.35 -22.21 -11.79
CA LYS A 199 5.47 -22.05 -13.24
C LYS A 199 5.61 -20.59 -13.65
N THR A 200 4.82 -19.69 -13.06
CA THR A 200 4.88 -18.26 -13.39
C THR A 200 6.20 -17.63 -12.98
N LEU A 201 6.77 -18.05 -11.85
CA LEU A 201 8.08 -17.57 -11.39
C LEU A 201 9.21 -18.15 -12.22
N ASP A 202 9.14 -19.43 -12.60
CA ASP A 202 10.10 -20.06 -13.50
C ASP A 202 10.10 -19.32 -14.86
N GLU A 203 8.92 -19.08 -15.43
CA GLU A 203 8.77 -18.31 -16.67
C GLU A 203 9.29 -16.86 -16.55
N PHE A 204 9.14 -16.23 -15.38
CA PHE A 204 9.69 -14.91 -15.10
C PHE A 204 11.22 -14.92 -15.02
N GLY A 205 11.79 -15.92 -14.34
CA GLY A 205 13.24 -16.11 -14.23
C GLY A 205 13.90 -16.43 -15.55
N GLU A 206 13.22 -17.19 -16.42
CA GLU A 206 13.63 -17.50 -17.79
C GLU A 206 13.47 -16.32 -18.77
N GLY A 207 12.88 -15.20 -18.34
CA GLY A 207 12.69 -14.02 -19.18
C GLY A 207 11.58 -14.16 -20.24
N LYS A 208 10.67 -15.15 -20.13
CA LYS A 208 9.52 -15.28 -21.06
C LYS A 208 8.61 -14.06 -21.02
N PHE A 209 8.59 -13.37 -19.88
CA PHE A 209 7.99 -12.07 -19.70
C PHE A 209 8.82 -11.26 -18.69
N ASN A 210 8.76 -9.94 -18.75
CA ASN A 210 9.68 -9.06 -18.03
C ASN A 210 9.01 -8.20 -16.96
N VAL A 211 7.68 -8.23 -16.84
CA VAL A 211 6.96 -7.51 -15.78
C VAL A 211 6.05 -8.46 -14.99
N LEU A 212 6.30 -8.60 -13.70
CA LEU A 212 5.50 -9.40 -12.76
C LEU A 212 4.71 -8.49 -11.82
N ILE A 213 3.38 -8.56 -11.82
CA ILE A 213 2.54 -7.68 -10.99
C ILE A 213 1.83 -8.49 -9.88
N SER A 214 1.99 -8.11 -8.62
CA SER A 214 1.44 -8.86 -7.47
C SER A 214 0.78 -7.99 -6.40
N THR A 215 -0.13 -8.60 -5.62
CA THR A 215 -0.71 -7.97 -4.42
C THR A 215 0.18 -8.12 -3.18
N SER A 216 0.95 -9.21 -3.09
CA SER A 216 1.73 -9.57 -1.90
C SER A 216 2.54 -10.83 -2.13
N ILE A 217 3.70 -10.95 -1.49
CA ILE A 217 4.56 -12.16 -1.58
C ILE A 217 4.97 -12.67 -0.18
N GLY A 218 4.37 -12.12 0.89
CA GLY A 218 4.87 -12.29 2.26
C GLY A 218 4.32 -13.47 3.06
N GLU A 219 3.48 -14.34 2.50
CA GLU A 219 2.84 -15.42 3.29
C GLU A 219 3.42 -16.82 3.06
N GLU A 220 4.18 -17.04 1.98
CA GLU A 220 4.68 -18.37 1.61
C GLU A 220 6.18 -18.26 1.26
N GLY A 221 6.95 -19.33 1.49
CA GLY A 221 8.40 -19.44 1.23
C GLY A 221 8.77 -19.42 -0.26
N ILE A 222 8.14 -18.52 -1.01
CA ILE A 222 8.28 -18.31 -2.43
C ILE A 222 9.57 -17.53 -2.65
N ASP A 223 10.50 -18.16 -3.37
CA ASP A 223 11.74 -17.54 -3.82
C ASP A 223 11.46 -16.78 -5.11
N ILE A 224 11.55 -15.45 -5.06
CA ILE A 224 11.37 -14.61 -6.25
C ILE A 224 12.69 -14.61 -7.01
N PRO A 225 12.69 -14.89 -8.33
CA PRO A 225 13.86 -14.72 -9.18
C PRO A 225 14.46 -13.31 -9.06
N SER A 226 15.75 -13.18 -9.39
CA SER A 226 16.44 -11.89 -9.37
C SER A 226 15.71 -10.85 -10.24
N THR A 227 15.37 -9.71 -9.66
CA THR A 227 14.72 -8.59 -10.35
C THR A 227 15.71 -7.43 -10.48
N THR A 228 15.51 -6.60 -11.49
CA THR A 228 16.32 -5.39 -11.69
C THR A 228 15.64 -4.15 -11.12
N LEU A 229 14.30 -4.17 -11.03
CA LEU A 229 13.51 -3.11 -10.41
C LEU A 229 12.31 -3.70 -9.65
N VAL A 230 12.07 -3.19 -8.44
CA VAL A 230 10.81 -3.36 -7.72
C VAL A 230 10.10 -2.01 -7.61
N LEU A 231 8.87 -1.94 -8.10
CA LEU A 231 8.02 -0.75 -8.07
C LEU A 231 6.76 -0.99 -7.24
N PHE A 232 6.56 -0.21 -6.18
CA PHE A 232 5.31 -0.18 -5.44
C PHE A 232 4.39 0.89 -6.01
N TYR A 233 3.32 0.49 -6.70
CA TYR A 233 2.27 1.39 -7.20
C TYR A 233 1.48 2.04 -6.05
N GLU A 234 1.30 1.26 -4.98
CA GLU A 234 0.80 1.71 -3.69
C GLU A 234 1.72 1.17 -2.59
N PRO A 235 1.84 1.84 -1.43
CA PRO A 235 2.62 1.30 -0.33
C PRO A 235 1.98 0.02 0.23
N VAL A 236 2.50 -1.15 -0.16
CA VAL A 236 2.05 -2.47 0.33
C VAL A 236 2.96 -2.92 1.49
N PRO A 237 2.57 -2.76 2.77
CA PRO A 237 3.51 -2.91 3.89
C PRO A 237 4.07 -4.32 4.03
N SER A 238 3.29 -5.35 3.70
CA SER A 238 3.73 -6.75 3.75
C SER A 238 4.84 -7.01 2.72
N ALA A 239 4.66 -6.55 1.49
CA ALA A 239 5.64 -6.69 0.41
C ALA A 239 6.88 -5.82 0.66
N ILE A 240 6.72 -4.58 1.15
CA ILE A 240 7.87 -3.73 1.56
C ILE A 240 8.73 -4.46 2.60
N ARG A 241 8.11 -5.02 3.65
CA ARG A 241 8.82 -5.77 4.69
C ARG A 241 9.50 -7.02 4.13
N TYR A 242 8.87 -7.71 3.20
CA TYR A 242 9.44 -8.89 2.55
C TYR A 242 10.73 -8.51 1.80
N ILE A 243 10.69 -7.48 0.95
CA ILE A 243 11.85 -6.99 0.21
C ILE A 243 12.97 -6.53 1.15
N GLN A 244 12.63 -5.81 2.22
CA GLN A 244 13.61 -5.37 3.24
C GLN A 244 14.27 -6.54 3.99
N ARG A 245 13.53 -7.63 4.27
CA ARG A 245 14.08 -8.83 4.92
C ARG A 245 15.07 -9.54 4.01
N ARG A 246 14.74 -9.71 2.73
CA ARG A 246 15.66 -10.28 1.73
C ARG A 246 16.92 -9.43 1.55
N GLY A 247 16.77 -8.11 1.61
CA GLY A 247 17.90 -7.17 1.59
C GLY A 247 18.90 -7.32 2.76
N ARG A 248 18.52 -7.98 3.86
CA ARG A 248 19.42 -8.24 5.01
C ARG A 248 20.12 -9.61 4.96
N THR A 249 19.70 -10.50 4.07
CA THR A 249 20.29 -11.82 3.84
C THR A 249 20.94 -11.83 2.46
N ALA A 250 22.11 -11.20 2.34
CA ALA A 250 22.79 -11.03 1.06
C ALA A 250 23.44 -12.33 0.56
N ARG A 251 22.77 -13.02 -0.38
CA ARG A 251 23.35 -13.88 -1.42
C ARG A 251 22.49 -13.76 -2.69
N ASP A 252 23.05 -13.15 -3.73
CA ASP A 252 22.72 -13.29 -5.17
C ASP A 252 21.27 -13.11 -5.68
N GLY A 253 20.49 -12.13 -5.19
CA GLY A 253 19.13 -11.90 -5.74
C GLY A 253 18.41 -10.60 -5.36
N MET A 254 19.14 -9.49 -5.14
CA MET A 254 18.50 -8.21 -4.82
C MET A 254 17.91 -7.53 -6.05
N PRO A 255 16.80 -6.79 -5.91
CA PRO A 255 16.42 -5.76 -6.86
C PRO A 255 17.55 -4.76 -7.03
N GLY A 256 17.97 -4.48 -8.27
CA GLY A 256 18.92 -3.41 -8.55
C GLY A 256 18.43 -2.06 -8.01
N ASN A 257 17.11 -1.80 -8.11
CA ASN A 257 16.44 -0.60 -7.59
C ASN A 257 15.09 -0.91 -6.94
N VAL A 258 14.73 -0.19 -5.88
CA VAL A 258 13.39 -0.24 -5.24
C VAL A 258 12.77 1.15 -5.24
N MET A 259 11.57 1.28 -5.83
CA MET A 259 10.85 2.54 -5.94
C MET A 259 9.44 2.42 -5.38
N ILE A 260 8.97 3.45 -4.69
CA ILE A 260 7.59 3.54 -4.18
C ILE A 260 6.93 4.79 -4.78
N LEU A 261 5.76 4.64 -5.38
CA LEU A 261 4.92 5.76 -5.80
C LEU A 261 4.08 6.26 -4.61
N ILE A 262 4.11 7.57 -4.40
CA ILE A 262 3.39 8.24 -3.32
C ILE A 262 2.55 9.34 -3.94
N MET A 263 1.22 9.24 -3.85
CA MET A 263 0.37 10.37 -4.20
C MET A 263 0.39 11.42 -3.09
N ARG A 264 0.76 12.66 -3.44
CA ARG A 264 0.80 13.78 -2.48
C ARG A 264 -0.58 14.04 -1.89
N GLY A 265 -0.66 14.15 -0.57
CA GLY A 265 -1.91 14.38 0.15
C GLY A 265 -2.84 13.16 0.21
N SER A 266 -2.38 11.98 -0.25
CA SER A 266 -3.09 10.72 -0.05
C SER A 266 -2.60 10.00 1.21
N ARG A 267 -3.25 8.86 1.52
CA ARG A 267 -2.82 7.94 2.57
C ARG A 267 -1.41 7.38 2.32
N ASP A 268 -0.95 7.33 1.08
CA ASP A 268 0.38 6.83 0.72
C ASP A 268 1.47 7.61 1.44
N GLU A 269 1.33 8.94 1.46
CA GLU A 269 2.28 9.86 2.08
C GLU A 269 2.33 9.64 3.60
N ALA A 270 1.16 9.52 4.24
CA ALA A 270 1.08 9.21 5.67
C ALA A 270 1.74 7.87 6.00
N TYR A 271 1.55 6.84 5.16
CA TYR A 271 2.18 5.53 5.34
C TYR A 271 3.69 5.57 5.17
N TYR A 272 4.17 6.28 4.15
CA TYR A 272 5.59 6.46 3.92
C TYR A 272 6.26 7.15 5.11
N TRP A 273 5.75 8.30 5.54
CA TRP A 273 6.29 9.02 6.69
C TRP A 273 6.18 8.22 7.99
N SER A 274 5.09 7.48 8.20
CA SER A 274 4.96 6.59 9.36
C SER A 274 6.02 5.49 9.36
N SER A 275 6.35 4.93 8.20
CA SER A 275 7.34 3.86 8.07
C SER A 275 8.75 4.37 8.30
N ILE A 276 9.11 5.51 7.69
CA ILE A 276 10.39 6.20 7.92
C ILE A 276 10.56 6.59 9.39
N ASN A 277 9.51 7.13 10.01
CA ASN A 277 9.56 7.53 11.42
C ASN A 277 9.70 6.33 12.37
N LYS A 278 9.06 5.19 12.05
CA LYS A 278 9.25 3.94 12.80
C LYS A 278 10.66 3.39 12.66
N GLU A 279 11.23 3.44 11.47
CA GLU A 279 12.61 3.03 11.21
C GLU A 279 13.61 3.91 11.97
N LYS A 280 13.47 5.24 11.89
CA LYS A 280 14.26 6.18 12.69
C LYS A 280 14.14 5.91 14.19
N LYS A 281 12.92 5.65 14.68
CA LYS A 281 12.68 5.30 16.09
C LYS A 281 13.37 3.98 16.46
N MET A 282 13.30 2.96 15.61
CA MET A 282 13.99 1.69 15.81
C MET A 282 15.51 1.89 15.90
N TYR A 283 16.12 2.62 14.97
CA TYR A 283 17.56 2.92 15.04
C TYR A 283 17.92 3.68 16.32
N SER A 284 17.11 4.66 16.72
CA SER A 284 17.33 5.39 17.97
C SER A 284 17.25 4.49 19.21
N GLN A 285 16.37 3.48 19.20
CA GLN A 285 16.24 2.50 20.28
C GLN A 285 17.42 1.54 20.32
N ILE A 286 17.85 1.01 19.16
CA ILE A 286 19.05 0.16 19.05
C ILE A 286 20.28 0.92 19.55
N TYR A 287 20.43 2.19 19.16
CA TYR A 287 21.55 3.01 19.60
C TYR A 287 21.56 3.25 21.12
N LYS A 288 20.38 3.50 21.72
CA LYS A 288 20.24 3.60 23.18
C LYS A 288 20.58 2.29 23.89
N LEU A 289 20.05 1.16 23.40
CA LEU A 289 20.38 -0.18 23.91
C LEU A 289 21.88 -0.48 23.83
N LYS A 290 22.52 -0.13 22.71
CA LYS A 290 23.98 -0.29 22.54
C LYS A 290 24.75 0.53 23.57
N LYS A 291 24.35 1.78 23.79
CA LYS A 291 24.97 2.68 24.77
C LYS A 291 24.77 2.20 26.21
N GLU A 292 23.59 1.65 26.53
CA GLU A 292 23.29 1.07 27.84
C GLU A 292 24.08 -0.23 28.09
N LEU A 293 24.26 -1.07 27.06
CA LEU A 293 25.12 -2.26 27.12
C LEU A 293 26.60 -1.90 27.29
N GLU A 294 27.08 -0.87 26.59
CA GLU A 294 28.45 -0.36 26.72
C GLU A 294 28.69 0.32 28.07
N ALA A 295 27.66 0.96 28.66
CA ALA A 295 27.73 1.56 29.99
C ALA A 295 27.60 0.55 31.13
N GLY A 296 27.03 -0.64 30.87
CA GLY A 296 26.82 -1.71 31.85
C GLY A 296 27.92 -2.78 31.90
N MET A 297 28.89 -2.78 30.98
CA MET A 297 30.05 -3.65 31.06
C MET A 297 31.11 -3.07 32.02
N PRO A 298 31.51 -3.79 33.09
CA PRO A 298 32.76 -3.47 33.77
C PRO A 298 33.90 -3.53 32.74
N ARG A 299 34.83 -2.58 32.78
CA ARG A 299 36.07 -2.64 31.98
C ARG A 299 36.81 -3.92 32.35
N ALA A 300 36.57 -4.99 31.57
CA ALA A 300 37.30 -6.23 31.72
C ALA A 300 38.76 -5.95 31.38
N THR A 301 39.60 -6.16 32.38
CA THR A 301 41.05 -6.07 32.36
C THR A 301 41.62 -6.76 31.12
N GLU A 302 42.61 -6.12 30.50
CA GLU A 302 43.35 -6.58 29.33
C GLU A 302 43.64 -8.09 29.36
N ARG A 303 42.90 -8.87 28.57
CA ARG A 303 43.37 -10.18 28.11
C ARG A 303 43.80 -10.01 26.66
N LYS A 304 45.11 -10.13 26.43
CA LYS A 304 45.72 -10.31 25.10
C LYS A 304 45.01 -11.47 24.40
N ILE A 305 44.13 -11.16 23.46
CA ILE A 305 43.68 -12.12 22.46
C ILE A 305 44.65 -11.98 21.30
N MET A 306 45.42 -13.04 21.04
CA MET A 306 46.29 -13.12 19.87
C MET A 306 45.45 -12.95 18.59
N ILE A 307 45.82 -11.94 17.81
CA ILE A 307 45.32 -11.72 16.46
C ILE A 307 46.00 -12.78 15.58
N VAL A 308 45.20 -13.64 14.95
CA VAL A 308 45.63 -14.38 13.76
C VAL A 308 45.29 -13.48 12.58
N ASP A 309 46.32 -12.87 12.00
CA ASP A 309 46.24 -12.06 10.78
C ASP A 309 46.56 -12.97 9.59
N THR A 310 45.63 -13.08 8.64
CA THR A 310 45.96 -13.34 7.23
C THR A 310 44.93 -12.65 6.32
N ASP A 311 45.36 -11.49 5.84
CA ASP A 311 45.25 -10.96 4.47
C ASP A 311 43.95 -10.27 3.98
N ARG A 312 43.98 -8.95 4.16
CA ARG A 312 43.88 -7.89 3.13
C ARG A 312 43.44 -8.33 1.72
N LYS A 313 42.17 -8.06 1.39
CA LYS A 313 41.73 -7.19 0.26
C LYS A 313 40.22 -7.33 0.05
N GLY A 314 39.52 -6.19 0.02
CA GLY A 314 38.12 -6.14 -0.42
C GLY A 314 37.23 -5.07 0.19
N GLN A 315 37.77 -3.95 0.68
CA GLN A 315 36.98 -2.72 0.89
C GLN A 315 37.14 -1.83 -0.34
N THR A 316 36.03 -1.41 -0.95
CA THR A 316 35.98 -0.16 -1.69
C THR A 316 34.94 0.74 -1.02
N LYS A 317 35.43 1.87 -0.52
CA LYS A 317 34.66 2.96 0.10
C LYS A 317 33.97 3.78 -1.00
N LEU A 318 32.73 4.18 -0.78
CA LEU A 318 32.13 5.34 -1.44
C LEU A 318 32.69 6.59 -0.75
N ASP A 319 33.44 7.40 -1.48
CA ASP A 319 33.51 8.88 -1.41
C ASP A 319 34.69 9.37 -2.27
N SER A 320 34.41 9.90 -3.46
CA SER A 320 35.22 10.88 -4.19
C SER A 320 34.62 11.18 -5.56
N PHE A 321 33.71 12.16 -5.65
CA PHE A 321 33.55 13.00 -6.84
C PHE A 321 33.06 14.39 -6.40
N ALA A 322 34.01 15.20 -5.96
CA ALA A 322 34.00 16.65 -6.11
C ALA A 322 35.39 17.01 -6.65
N GLY A 323 35.44 17.47 -7.89
CA GLY A 323 36.63 17.64 -8.72
C GLY A 323 36.31 17.24 -10.14
#